data_AF-A0A925A7N8-F1
#
_entry.id   AF-A0A925A7N8-F1
#
_cell.length_a   1.000
_cell.length_b   1.000
_cell.length_c   1.000
_cell.angle_alpha   90.00
_cell.angle_beta   90.00
_cell.angle_gamma   90.00
#
_symmetry.space_group_name_H-M   'P 1'
#
loop_
_entity.id
_entity.type
_entity.pdbx_description
1 polymer ?
#
loop_
_entity_poly.entity_id
_entity_poly.type
_entity_poly.pdbx_seq_one_letter_code
_entity_poly.pdbx_strand_id
1 'polypeptide(L)'
;MSGVQYLVRPKTIRSQREVPLVGALRDVVASRVDAAKNEPNPYDLLFTGDPKRRWYPGTGAVETLPLDGKPIDASTDSKAWHSVLERAGVPNVRLHDARRTTISLLYTLDIPEPVIEDIAGHSDPEISRHYREVDLKPAEQALRKLDELLRV
;
A
#
# COMPACT_ATOMS: atom_id res chain seq x y z
N MET A 1 -13.91 13.98 -10.68
CA MET A 1 -12.96 13.78 -11.81
C MET A 1 -12.44 12.36 -11.73
N SER A 2 -12.73 11.52 -12.73
CA SER A 2 -12.30 10.12 -12.77
C SER A 2 -10.90 10.00 -13.36
N GLY A 3 -9.88 10.19 -12.53
CA GLY A 3 -8.48 9.84 -12.84
C GLY A 3 -8.06 8.62 -12.04
N VAL A 4 -7.47 7.63 -12.70
CA VAL A 4 -6.78 6.52 -12.02
C VAL A 4 -5.39 7.05 -11.64
N GLN A 5 -5.00 6.85 -10.38
CA GLN A 5 -3.63 7.10 -9.93
C GLN A 5 -2.86 5.77 -9.91
N TYR A 6 -1.57 5.83 -10.22
CA TYR A 6 -0.67 4.67 -10.24
C TYR A 6 0.46 4.91 -9.23
N LEU A 7 0.89 3.85 -8.53
CA LEU A 7 2.07 3.90 -7.65
C LEU A 7 3.33 3.52 -8.44
N VAL A 8 4.40 4.32 -8.33
CA VAL A 8 5.68 4.07 -9.02
C VAL A 8 6.90 4.16 -8.10
N ARG A 9 7.98 3.53 -8.59
CA ARG A 9 9.32 3.28 -8.02
C ARG A 9 9.43 2.31 -6.83
N PRO A 10 9.65 1.01 -7.13
CA PRO A 10 10.16 0.02 -6.20
C PRO A 10 11.69 -0.02 -6.18
N LYS A 11 12.24 -0.72 -5.18
CA LYS A 11 13.68 -0.90 -4.94
C LYS A 11 14.47 -1.47 -6.12
N THR A 12 13.81 -2.18 -7.04
CA THR A 12 14.46 -2.75 -8.23
C THR A 12 13.66 -2.43 -9.50
N ILE A 13 14.36 -2.24 -10.62
CA ILE A 13 13.74 -2.05 -11.94
C ILE A 13 12.80 -3.22 -12.26
N ARG A 14 13.15 -4.44 -11.83
CA ARG A 14 12.35 -5.66 -12.03
C ARG A 14 10.99 -5.64 -11.34
N SER A 15 10.80 -4.76 -10.37
CA SER A 15 9.53 -4.66 -9.62
C SER A 15 8.69 -3.47 -10.08
N GLN A 16 9.17 -2.64 -11.03
CA GLN A 16 8.44 -1.47 -11.52
C GLN A 16 7.19 -1.92 -12.26
N ARG A 17 6.03 -1.50 -11.78
CA ARG A 17 4.72 -1.77 -12.37
C ARG A 17 3.77 -0.64 -12.05
N GLU A 18 2.85 -0.38 -12.96
CA GLU A 18 1.72 0.50 -12.73
C GLU A 18 0.56 -0.35 -12.22
N VAL A 19 0.08 -0.04 -11.02
CA VAL A 19 -1.08 -0.70 -10.42
C VAL A 19 -2.17 0.35 -10.23
N PRO A 20 -3.35 0.17 -10.85
CA PRO A 20 -4.48 1.07 -10.63
C PRO A 20 -4.85 1.12 -9.14
N LEU A 21 -5.21 2.30 -8.62
CA LEU A 21 -5.76 2.42 -7.27
C LEU A 21 -7.29 2.31 -7.30
N VAL A 22 -7.85 1.50 -6.40
CA VAL A 22 -9.29 1.51 -6.09
C VAL A 22 -9.70 2.88 -5.55
N GLY A 23 -10.95 3.28 -5.76
CA GLY A 23 -11.44 4.62 -5.44
C GLY A 23 -11.19 5.04 -3.99
N ALA A 24 -11.55 4.15 -3.05
CA ALA A 24 -11.31 4.39 -1.63
C ALA A 24 -9.82 4.61 -1.30
N LEU A 25 -8.93 3.83 -1.91
CA LEU A 25 -7.49 3.95 -1.67
C LEU A 25 -6.90 5.19 -2.33
N ARG A 26 -7.39 5.57 -3.52
CA ARG A 26 -7.01 6.83 -4.19
C ARG A 26 -7.29 8.03 -3.29
N ASP A 27 -8.45 8.09 -2.65
CA ASP A 27 -8.83 9.24 -1.82
C ASP A 27 -7.97 9.34 -0.56
N VAL A 28 -7.61 8.20 0.04
CA VAL A 28 -6.65 8.13 1.16
C VAL A 28 -5.25 8.56 0.71
N VAL A 29 -4.77 8.07 -0.43
CA VAL A 29 -3.45 8.44 -0.97
C VAL A 29 -3.41 9.93 -1.32
N ALA A 30 -4.45 10.47 -1.94
CA ALA A 30 -4.54 11.90 -2.26
C ALA A 30 -4.50 12.76 -0.98
N SER A 31 -5.24 12.38 0.05
CA SER A 31 -5.22 13.04 1.36
C SER A 31 -3.84 12.99 2.00
N ARG A 32 -3.15 11.84 1.90
CA ARG A 32 -1.79 11.68 2.41
C ARG A 32 -0.80 12.57 1.66
N VAL A 33 -0.87 12.60 0.33
CA VAL A 33 0.00 13.44 -0.51
C VAL A 33 -0.19 14.92 -0.17
N ASP A 34 -1.42 15.36 0.09
CA ASP A 34 -1.70 16.74 0.49
C ASP A 34 -1.08 17.07 1.87
N ALA A 35 -1.28 16.19 2.85
CA ALA A 35 -0.67 16.33 4.18
C ALA A 35 0.88 16.36 4.12
N ALA A 36 1.48 15.55 3.24
CA ALA A 36 2.93 15.44 3.09
C ALA A 36 3.61 16.68 2.51
N LYS A 37 2.87 17.63 1.89
CA LYS A 37 3.45 18.81 1.22
C LYS A 37 4.32 19.68 2.14
N ASN A 38 4.00 19.70 3.43
CA ASN A 38 4.68 20.53 4.42
C ASN A 38 5.60 19.70 5.35
N GLU A 39 5.75 18.41 5.09
CA GLU A 39 6.58 17.51 5.90
C GLU A 39 8.01 17.41 5.34
N PRO A 40 9.04 17.32 6.19
CA PRO A 40 10.38 16.96 5.75
C PRO A 40 10.36 15.57 5.10
N ASN A 41 10.71 15.49 3.82
CA ASN A 41 10.75 14.22 3.08
C ASN A 41 11.99 14.12 2.16
N PRO A 42 13.20 14.04 2.73
CA PRO A 42 14.44 13.96 1.94
C PRO A 42 14.57 12.68 1.12
N TYR A 43 13.68 11.69 1.33
CA TYR A 43 13.74 10.36 0.71
C TYR A 43 12.62 10.14 -0.32
N ASP A 44 11.77 11.14 -0.57
CA ASP A 44 10.66 11.07 -1.52
C ASP A 44 9.70 9.89 -1.25
N LEU A 45 9.38 9.67 0.03
CA LEU A 45 8.50 8.59 0.48
C LEU A 45 7.05 9.07 0.61
N LEU A 46 6.10 8.27 0.14
CA LEU A 46 4.67 8.53 0.36
C LEU A 46 4.29 8.43 1.85
N PHE A 47 4.93 7.54 2.59
CA PHE A 47 4.70 7.34 4.03
C PHE A 47 6.02 7.46 4.78
N THR A 48 6.01 8.24 5.84
CA THR A 48 7.16 8.53 6.70
C THR A 48 6.82 8.14 8.14
N GLY A 49 7.84 7.79 8.92
CA GLY A 49 7.69 7.43 10.33
C GLY A 49 7.34 8.63 11.21
N ASP A 50 6.72 8.34 12.34
CA ASP A 50 6.37 9.34 13.35
C ASP A 50 7.60 10.03 13.97
N PRO A 51 7.41 11.24 14.53
CA PRO A 51 8.38 11.89 15.40
C PRO A 51 8.94 10.93 16.45
N LYS A 52 10.27 10.81 16.49
CA LYS A 52 10.94 9.91 17.44
C LYS A 52 10.87 10.49 18.84
N ARG A 53 10.81 9.60 19.82
CA ARG A 53 10.88 9.97 21.23
C ARG A 53 12.26 9.65 21.79
N ARG A 54 12.85 10.63 22.47
CA ARG A 54 14.09 10.47 23.22
C ARG A 54 13.76 10.36 24.70
N TRP A 55 14.16 9.24 25.30
CA TRP A 55 14.05 9.04 26.74
C TRP A 55 15.37 9.43 27.41
N TYR A 56 15.29 10.13 28.55
CA TYR A 56 16.43 10.55 29.34
C TYR A 56 16.55 9.70 30.61
N PRO A 57 17.50 8.74 30.64
CA PRO A 57 17.70 7.88 31.79
C PRO A 57 17.93 8.69 33.08
N GLY A 58 17.35 8.24 34.19
CA GLY A 58 17.52 8.86 35.50
C GLY A 58 16.66 10.10 35.78
N THR A 59 16.08 10.73 34.76
CA THR A 59 15.15 11.88 34.94
C THR A 59 13.68 11.50 34.73
N GLY A 60 13.42 10.42 34.00
CA GLY A 60 12.07 10.05 33.55
C GLY A 60 11.52 10.95 32.43
N ALA A 61 12.27 11.97 32.01
CA ALA A 61 11.84 12.87 30.95
C ALA A 61 11.81 12.18 29.58
N VAL A 62 10.83 12.55 28.77
CA VAL A 62 10.68 12.13 27.38
C VAL A 62 10.52 13.37 26.51
N GLU A 63 11.39 13.54 25.52
CA GLU A 63 11.30 14.58 24.51
C GLU A 63 10.80 13.99 23.19
N THR A 64 9.92 14.71 22.50
CA THR A 64 9.55 14.40 21.11
C THR A 64 10.44 15.19 20.17
N LEU A 65 11.20 14.49 19.33
CA LEU A 65 12.09 15.08 18.34
C LEU A 65 11.29 15.58 17.12
N PRO A 66 11.80 16.55 16.35
CA PRO A 66 11.18 16.94 15.09
C PRO A 66 11.01 15.78 14.11
N LEU A 67 10.03 15.89 13.21
CA LEU A 67 9.83 14.92 12.12
C LEU A 67 11.07 14.87 11.21
N ASP A 68 11.60 13.67 10.97
CA ASP A 68 12.86 13.47 10.23
C ASP A 68 12.66 12.86 8.82
N GLY A 69 11.42 12.56 8.44
CA GLY A 69 11.05 12.03 7.13
C GLY A 69 11.51 10.59 6.86
N LYS A 70 12.02 9.88 7.87
CA LYS A 70 12.58 8.53 7.66
C LYS A 70 11.49 7.49 7.38
N PRO A 71 11.84 6.33 6.80
CA PRO A 71 10.90 5.22 6.63
C PRO A 71 10.27 4.77 7.95
N ILE A 72 9.05 4.27 7.86
CA ILE A 72 8.38 3.58 8.98
C ILE A 72 9.17 2.31 9.30
N ASP A 73 9.47 2.10 10.58
CA ASP A 73 10.10 0.86 11.04
C ASP A 73 9.13 -0.32 10.94
N ALA A 74 9.61 -1.48 10.51
CA ALA A 74 8.77 -2.66 10.29
C ALA A 74 8.01 -3.12 11.56
N SER A 75 8.60 -2.94 12.75
CA SER A 75 7.91 -3.27 14.00
C SER A 75 6.82 -2.24 14.33
N THR A 76 6.99 -0.99 13.93
CA THR A 76 5.99 0.07 14.09
C THR A 76 4.82 -0.14 13.15
N ASP A 77 5.10 -0.46 11.88
CA ASP A 77 4.08 -0.80 10.89
C ASP A 77 3.25 -2.02 11.30
N SER A 78 3.92 -3.08 11.77
CA SER A 78 3.25 -4.28 12.29
C SER A 78 2.34 -3.98 13.49
N LYS A 79 2.78 -3.15 14.43
CA LYS A 79 1.93 -2.72 15.57
C LYS A 79 0.73 -1.89 15.10
N ALA A 80 0.94 -0.97 14.15
CA ALA A 80 -0.12 -0.16 13.59
C ALA A 80 -1.18 -1.03 12.88
N TRP A 81 -0.75 -2.03 12.11
CA TRP A 81 -1.63 -3.02 11.48
C TRP A 81 -2.52 -3.74 12.51
N HIS A 82 -1.93 -4.30 13.57
CA HIS A 82 -2.69 -5.01 14.60
C HIS A 82 -3.64 -4.09 15.37
N SER A 83 -3.24 -2.84 15.62
CA SER A 83 -4.13 -1.84 16.23
C SER A 83 -5.33 -1.50 15.34
N VAL A 84 -5.15 -1.44 14.02
CA VAL A 84 -6.26 -1.23 13.08
C VAL A 84 -7.21 -2.43 13.07
N LEU A 85 -6.70 -3.67 13.09
CA LEU A 85 -7.54 -4.87 13.17
C LEU A 85 -8.37 -4.90 14.46
N GLU A 86 -7.76 -4.58 15.60
CA GLU A 86 -8.44 -4.49 16.88
C GLU A 86 -9.55 -3.43 16.86
N ARG A 87 -9.25 -2.23 16.36
CA ARG A 87 -10.24 -1.15 16.22
C ARG A 87 -11.39 -1.51 15.27
N ALA A 88 -11.12 -2.31 14.25
CA ALA A 88 -12.12 -2.80 13.31
C ALA A 88 -12.92 -3.99 13.86
N GLY A 89 -12.54 -4.55 15.01
CA GLY A 89 -13.23 -5.71 15.60
C GLY A 89 -13.06 -7.01 14.80
N VAL A 90 -12.01 -7.11 13.97
CA VAL A 90 -11.75 -8.27 13.11
C VAL A 90 -10.67 -9.17 13.70
N PRO A 91 -10.59 -10.45 13.29
CA PRO A 91 -9.55 -11.36 13.77
C PRO A 91 -8.13 -10.82 13.54
N ASN A 92 -7.24 -11.15 14.48
CA ASN A 92 -5.84 -10.82 14.35
C ASN A 92 -5.16 -11.70 13.28
N VAL A 93 -4.93 -11.12 12.10
CA VAL A 93 -4.27 -11.75 10.95
C VAL A 93 -2.97 -11.03 10.61
N ARG A 94 -2.09 -11.64 9.81
CA ARG A 94 -0.82 -11.02 9.40
C ARG A 94 -1.08 -10.01 8.29
N LEU A 95 -0.22 -9.00 8.18
CA LEU A 95 -0.33 -7.98 7.12
C LEU A 95 -0.37 -8.60 5.72
N HIS A 96 0.43 -9.64 5.45
CA HIS A 96 0.43 -10.30 4.15
C HIS A 96 -0.83 -11.12 3.86
N ASP A 97 -1.67 -11.42 4.86
CA ASP A 97 -2.96 -12.07 4.62
C ASP A 97 -3.91 -11.12 3.87
N ALA A 98 -3.74 -9.79 3.99
CA ALA A 98 -4.49 -8.82 3.18
C ALA A 98 -4.32 -9.07 1.68
N ARG A 99 -3.09 -9.38 1.23
CA ARG A 99 -2.80 -9.73 -0.16
C ARG A 99 -3.52 -11.02 -0.57
N ARG A 100 -3.52 -12.04 0.29
CA ARG A 100 -4.21 -13.31 0.03
C ARG A 100 -5.71 -13.10 -0.10
N THR A 101 -6.28 -12.25 0.75
CA THR A 101 -7.68 -11.84 0.67
C THR A 101 -7.98 -11.12 -0.65
N THR A 102 -7.16 -10.15 -1.06
CA THR A 102 -7.32 -9.47 -2.37
C THR A 102 -7.33 -10.48 -3.52
N ILE A 103 -6.39 -11.42 -3.55
CA ILE A 103 -6.32 -12.46 -4.58
C ILE A 103 -7.59 -13.30 -4.57
N SER A 104 -8.03 -13.77 -3.40
CA SER A 104 -9.27 -14.55 -3.26
C SER A 104 -10.49 -13.80 -3.77
N LEU A 105 -10.62 -12.51 -3.44
CA LEU A 105 -11.74 -11.67 -3.90
C LEU A 105 -11.72 -11.49 -5.42
N LEU A 106 -10.55 -11.32 -6.04
CA LEU A 106 -10.43 -11.22 -7.49
C LEU A 106 -10.86 -12.51 -8.19
N TYR A 107 -10.52 -13.69 -7.65
CA TYR A 107 -11.05 -14.96 -8.17
C TYR A 107 -12.57 -15.06 -8.01
N THR A 108 -13.13 -14.62 -6.88
CA THR A 108 -14.60 -14.59 -6.68
C THR A 108 -15.32 -13.66 -7.67
N LEU A 109 -14.64 -12.63 -8.18
CA LEU A 109 -15.15 -11.71 -9.19
C LEU A 109 -14.95 -12.20 -10.63
N ASP A 110 -14.57 -13.47 -10.82
CA ASP A 110 -14.25 -14.11 -12.10
C ASP A 110 -13.19 -13.33 -12.92
N ILE A 111 -12.22 -12.72 -12.24
CA ILE A 111 -11.11 -12.04 -12.91
C ILE A 111 -10.14 -13.11 -13.46
N PRO A 112 -9.70 -13.03 -14.73
CA PRO A 112 -8.76 -13.98 -15.28
C PRO A 112 -7.43 -14.02 -14.52
N GLU A 113 -6.90 -15.22 -14.28
CA GLU A 113 -5.65 -15.44 -13.53
C GLU A 113 -4.46 -14.60 -14.03
N PRO A 114 -4.22 -14.41 -15.34
CA PRO A 114 -3.14 -13.54 -15.81
C PRO A 114 -3.25 -12.08 -15.34
N VAL A 115 -4.49 -11.58 -15.15
CA VAL A 115 -4.76 -10.23 -14.64
C VAL A 115 -4.58 -10.18 -13.12
N ILE A 116 -4.96 -11.24 -12.41
CA ILE A 116 -4.72 -11.37 -10.96
C ILE A 116 -3.21 -11.39 -10.68
N GLU A 117 -2.44 -12.13 -11.46
CA GLU A 117 -0.98 -12.17 -11.36
C GLU A 117 -0.32 -10.82 -11.63
N ASP A 118 -0.86 -10.03 -12.55
CA ASP A 118 -0.40 -8.67 -12.84
C ASP A 118 -0.65 -7.73 -11.65
N ILE A 119 -1.87 -7.75 -11.12
CA ILE A 119 -2.27 -6.93 -9.95
C ILE A 119 -1.49 -7.35 -8.70
N ALA A 120 -1.40 -8.65 -8.44
CA ALA A 120 -0.64 -9.18 -7.32
C ALA A 120 0.85 -8.89 -7.53
N GLY A 121 1.35 -9.07 -8.75
CA GLY A 121 2.77 -8.98 -9.04
C GLY A 121 3.55 -10.21 -8.62
N HIS A 122 2.97 -11.40 -8.79
CA HIS A 122 3.71 -12.66 -8.73
C HIS A 122 4.60 -12.76 -9.98
N SER A 123 5.86 -12.38 -9.83
CA SER A 123 6.86 -12.61 -10.86
C SER A 123 7.40 -14.03 -10.70
N ASP A 124 6.86 -15.00 -11.42
CA ASP A 124 7.72 -16.10 -11.88
C ASP A 124 8.55 -15.55 -13.07
N PRO A 125 9.88 -15.40 -12.93
CA PRO A 125 10.69 -14.62 -13.87
C PRO A 125 10.75 -15.15 -15.30
N GLU A 126 10.40 -16.41 -15.53
CA GLU A 126 10.54 -17.08 -16.82
C GLU A 126 9.33 -16.92 -17.75
N ILE A 127 8.12 -16.71 -17.22
CA ILE A 127 6.88 -16.75 -18.04
C ILE A 127 6.39 -15.35 -18.44
N SER A 128 6.62 -14.32 -17.63
CA SER A 128 5.90 -13.04 -17.79
C SER A 128 6.51 -12.03 -18.78
N ARG A 129 7.73 -12.24 -19.29
CA ARG A 129 8.48 -11.17 -19.99
C ARG A 129 8.22 -11.06 -21.50
N HIS A 130 7.54 -12.02 -22.11
CA HIS A 130 7.32 -12.03 -23.57
C HIS A 130 5.98 -11.46 -24.04
N TYR A 131 5.06 -11.06 -23.15
CA TYR A 131 3.67 -10.81 -23.57
C TYR A 131 3.04 -9.46 -23.22
N ARG A 132 3.72 -8.50 -22.59
CA ARG A 132 3.02 -7.28 -22.13
C ARG A 132 3.62 -5.99 -22.69
N GLU A 133 3.21 -5.62 -23.90
CA GLU A 133 2.69 -4.26 -24.05
C GLU A 133 1.52 -4.17 -23.06
N VAL A 134 1.72 -3.41 -21.99
CA VAL A 134 0.85 -3.46 -20.80
C VAL A 134 -0.50 -2.84 -21.14
N ASP A 135 -1.47 -3.63 -21.58
CA ASP A 135 -2.86 -3.21 -21.54
C ASP A 135 -3.31 -3.20 -20.08
N LEU A 136 -3.34 -2.02 -19.47
CA LEU A 136 -3.76 -1.80 -18.08
C LEU A 136 -5.28 -1.88 -17.90
N LYS A 137 -6.05 -1.87 -19.00
CA LYS A 137 -7.53 -1.83 -18.94
C LYS A 137 -8.13 -3.02 -18.18
N PRO A 138 -7.66 -4.27 -18.35
CA PRO A 138 -8.19 -5.40 -17.59
C PRO A 138 -7.96 -5.25 -16.08
N ALA A 139 -6.77 -4.77 -15.68
CA ALA A 139 -6.45 -4.53 -14.27
C ALA A 139 -7.32 -3.39 -13.68
N GLU A 140 -7.54 -2.32 -14.44
CA GLU A 140 -8.43 -1.23 -14.05
C GLU A 140 -9.88 -1.71 -13.89
N GLN A 141 -10.40 -2.49 -14.83
CA GLN A 141 -11.76 -3.04 -14.74
C GLN A 141 -11.91 -3.99 -13.54
N ALA A 142 -10.91 -4.85 -13.29
CA ALA A 142 -10.91 -5.75 -12.14
C ALA A 142 -10.95 -4.98 -10.82
N LEU A 143 -10.12 -3.94 -10.69
CA LEU A 143 -10.04 -3.13 -9.48
C LEU A 143 -11.27 -2.21 -9.30
N ARG A 144 -11.95 -1.82 -10.39
CA ARG A 144 -13.27 -1.16 -10.30
C ARG A 144 -14.34 -2.09 -9.73
N LYS A 145 -14.42 -3.33 -10.21
CA LYS A 145 -15.35 -4.33 -9.64
C LYS A 145 -15.07 -4.58 -8.16
N LEU A 146 -13.78 -4.64 -7.78
CA LEU A 146 -13.39 -4.75 -6.37
C LEU A 146 -13.80 -3.51 -5.55
N ASP A 147 -13.64 -2.31 -6.09
CA ASP A 147 -14.10 -1.06 -5.45
C ASP A 147 -15.61 -1.06 -5.22
N GLU A 148 -16.40 -1.55 -6.18
CA GLU A 148 -17.86 -1.71 -6.05
C GLU A 148 -18.24 -2.69 -4.94
N LEU A 149 -17.51 -3.81 -4.80
CA LEU A 149 -17.71 -4.79 -3.73
C LEU A 149 -17.40 -4.22 -2.34
N LEU A 150 -16.42 -3.30 -2.24
CA LEU A 150 -15.94 -2.74 -0.97
C LEU A 150 -16.71 -1.50 -0.50
N ARG A 151 -17.60 -0.94 -1.33
CA ARG A 151 -18.49 0.15 -0.93
C ARG A 151 -19.62 -0.41 -0.07
N VAL A 152 -19.39 -0.43 1.25
CA VAL A 152 -20.39 -0.71 2.29
C VAL A 152 -21.11 0.57 2.68
#